data_AF-X1AMG4-F1
#
_entry.id   AF-X1AMG4-F1
#
_cell.length_a   1.000
_cell.length_b   1.000
_cell.length_c   1.000
_cell.angle_alpha   90.00
_cell.angle_beta   90.00
_cell.angle_gamma   90.00
#
_symmetry.space_group_name_H-M   'P 1'
#
loop_
_entity.id
_entity.type
_entity.pdbx_description
1 polymer ?
#
loop_
_entity_poly.entity_id
_entity_poly.type
_entity_poly.pdbx_seq_one_letter_code
_entity_poly.pdbx_strand_id
1 'polypeptide(L)'
;YLGTMLILFFIMSIGYFILPPYLDTGDYALGIVNTHTPPGLLIFVNAIRILIAIYAVYRYIVINRKIEGETKKRIKWFSLGVIIFLFGLVINLTGGLLLLIPVEILALIIIAIGALLVLKGFMI
;
A
#
# COMPACT_ATOMS: atom_id res chain seq x y z
N TYR A 1 -15.40 0.21 -14.86
CA TYR A 1 -14.03 0.78 -14.72
C TYR A 1 -13.66 1.04 -13.27
N LEU A 2 -14.42 1.83 -12.51
CA LEU A 2 -14.11 2.11 -11.10
C LEU A 2 -14.15 0.87 -10.19
N GLY A 3 -15.15 -0.01 -10.35
CA GLY A 3 -15.31 -1.21 -9.49
C GLY A 3 -14.12 -2.17 -9.54
N THR A 4 -13.60 -2.47 -10.73
CA THR A 4 -12.37 -3.27 -10.91
C THR A 4 -11.16 -2.64 -10.23
N MET A 5 -11.09 -1.31 -10.15
CA MET A 5 -9.97 -0.61 -9.50
C MET A 5 -10.11 -0.59 -7.98
N LEU A 6 -11.34 -0.51 -7.48
CA LEU A 6 -11.67 -0.62 -6.07
C LEU A 6 -11.32 -2.02 -5.54
N ILE A 7 -11.62 -3.07 -6.32
CA ILE A 7 -11.23 -4.44 -6.01
C ILE A 7 -9.69 -4.59 -5.96
N LEU A 8 -8.96 -4.05 -6.93
CA LEU A 8 -7.49 -4.09 -6.92
C LEU A 8 -6.88 -3.35 -5.72
N PHE A 9 -7.46 -2.22 -5.31
CA PHE A 9 -7.06 -1.49 -4.11
C PHE A 9 -7.33 -2.29 -2.82
N PHE A 10 -8.48 -2.98 -2.74
CA PHE A 10 -8.78 -3.87 -1.62
C PHE A 10 -7.79 -5.04 -1.55
N ILE A 11 -7.51 -5.70 -2.69
CA ILE A 11 -6.53 -6.80 -2.76
C ILE A 11 -5.15 -6.32 -2.30
N MET A 12 -4.72 -5.11 -2.71
CA MET A 12 -3.47 -4.50 -2.22
C MET A 12 -3.46 -4.29 -0.70
N SER A 13 -4.57 -3.80 -0.14
CA SER A 13 -4.69 -3.47 1.28
C SER A 13 -4.72 -4.71 2.18
N ILE A 14 -5.24 -5.84 1.67
CA ILE A 14 -5.43 -7.08 2.43
C ILE A 14 -4.15 -7.94 2.54
N GLY A 15 -3.05 -7.60 1.86
CA GLY A 15 -1.90 -8.50 1.63
C GLY A 15 -1.27 -9.29 2.81
N TYR A 16 -1.50 -8.95 4.08
CA TYR A 16 -1.04 -9.73 5.25
C TYR A 16 -2.07 -10.75 5.79
N PHE A 17 -3.29 -10.80 5.25
CA PHE A 17 -4.31 -11.77 5.69
C PHE A 17 -4.08 -13.19 5.17
N ILE A 18 -3.30 -13.36 4.10
CA ILE A 18 -3.08 -14.67 3.46
C ILE A 18 -1.91 -15.42 4.12
N LEU A 19 -0.87 -14.71 4.58
CA LEU A 19 0.18 -15.26 5.44
C LEU A 19 0.38 -14.32 6.65
N PRO A 20 -0.26 -14.60 7.80
CA PRO A 20 -0.03 -13.83 9.00
C PRO A 20 1.42 -14.00 9.48
N PRO A 21 2.05 -12.95 10.03
CA PRO A 21 3.34 -13.09 10.67
C PRO A 21 3.23 -14.06 11.86
N TYR A 22 4.28 -14.84 12.09
CA TYR A 22 4.31 -15.75 13.22
C TYR A 22 4.60 -14.96 14.50
N LEU A 23 3.83 -15.28 15.55
CA LEU A 23 4.10 -14.79 16.89
C LEU A 23 5.31 -15.54 17.44
N ASP A 24 6.33 -14.83 17.88
CA ASP A 24 7.44 -15.45 18.60
C ASP A 24 7.00 -15.71 20.06
N THR A 25 6.78 -16.98 20.38
CA THR A 25 6.37 -17.39 21.72
C THR A 25 7.53 -17.46 22.72
N GLY A 26 8.79 -17.38 22.25
CA GLY A 26 9.98 -17.42 23.10
C GLY A 26 10.18 -16.12 23.88
N ASP A 27 10.01 -14.99 23.20
CA ASP A 27 10.10 -13.64 23.77
C ASP A 27 8.84 -13.22 24.56
N TYR A 28 7.76 -13.99 24.41
CA TYR A 28 6.52 -13.78 25.16
C TYR A 28 6.72 -13.92 26.68
N ALA A 29 7.63 -14.80 27.10
CA ALA A 29 8.00 -14.97 28.51
C ALA A 29 8.74 -13.75 29.08
N LEU A 30 9.34 -12.93 28.23
CA LEU A 30 10.01 -11.67 28.57
C LEU A 30 9.08 -10.44 28.46
N GLY A 31 7.80 -10.65 28.12
CA GLY A 31 6.83 -9.57 27.91
C GLY A 31 7.01 -8.81 26.59
N ILE A 32 7.85 -9.32 25.69
CA ILE A 32 8.13 -8.70 24.39
C ILE A 32 7.22 -9.36 23.36
N VAL A 33 6.22 -8.61 22.87
CA VAL A 33 5.33 -9.06 21.80
C VAL A 33 5.89 -8.56 20.47
N ASN A 34 6.80 -9.33 19.87
CA ASN A 34 7.32 -9.08 18.53
C ASN A 34 6.71 -10.06 17.53
N THR A 35 6.31 -9.54 16.37
CA THR A 35 5.92 -10.33 15.22
C THR A 35 7.08 -10.39 14.25
N HIS A 36 7.68 -11.58 14.08
CA HIS A 36 8.75 -11.77 13.12
C HIS A 36 8.16 -12.04 11.74
N THR A 37 8.35 -11.10 10.83
CA THR A 37 8.03 -11.32 9.40
C THR A 37 9.30 -11.82 8.71
N PRO A 38 9.31 -13.03 8.12
CA PRO A 38 10.45 -13.50 7.36
C PRO A 38 10.79 -12.51 6.24
N PRO A 39 12.05 -12.13 6.04
CA PRO A 39 12.42 -11.09 5.06
C PRO A 39 11.99 -11.45 3.64
N GLY A 40 12.00 -12.74 3.27
CA GLY A 40 11.46 -13.21 1.98
C GLY A 40 9.96 -12.93 1.81
N LEU A 41 9.17 -13.09 2.89
CA LEU A 41 7.73 -12.81 2.86
C LEU A 41 7.46 -11.31 2.78
N LEU A 42 8.22 -10.50 3.53
CA LEU A 42 8.17 -9.04 3.47
C LEU A 42 8.42 -8.54 2.04
N ILE A 43 9.47 -9.05 1.38
CA ILE A 43 9.81 -8.70 0.01
C ILE A 43 8.69 -9.15 -0.94
N PHE A 44 8.22 -10.40 -0.84
CA PHE A 44 7.20 -10.94 -1.73
C PHE A 44 5.89 -10.15 -1.68
N VAL A 45 5.36 -9.91 -0.49
CA VAL A 45 4.09 -9.18 -0.31
C VAL A 45 4.22 -7.74 -0.80
N ASN A 46 5.29 -7.04 -0.44
CA ASN A 46 5.50 -5.67 -0.89
C ASN A 46 5.78 -5.57 -2.39
N ALA A 47 6.49 -6.54 -3.00
CA ALA A 47 6.71 -6.59 -4.44
C ALA A 47 5.38 -6.76 -5.21
N ILE A 48 4.51 -7.66 -4.77
CA ILE A 48 3.16 -7.81 -5.35
C ILE A 48 2.37 -6.50 -5.21
N ARG A 49 2.39 -5.88 -4.03
CA ARG A 49 1.70 -4.59 -3.81
C ARG A 49 2.22 -3.49 -4.74
N ILE A 50 3.54 -3.40 -4.93
CA ILE A 50 4.17 -2.47 -5.85
C ILE A 50 3.72 -2.75 -7.29
N LEU A 51 3.74 -4.01 -7.74
CA LEU A 51 3.29 -4.38 -9.08
C LEU A 51 1.82 -4.01 -9.34
N ILE A 52 0.94 -4.30 -8.39
CA ILE A 52 -0.48 -3.94 -8.50
C ILE A 52 -0.64 -2.41 -8.51
N ALA A 53 0.10 -1.69 -7.66
CA ALA A 53 0.06 -0.23 -7.61
C ALA A 53 0.55 0.39 -8.94
N ILE A 54 1.63 -0.11 -9.52
CA ILE A 54 2.12 0.30 -10.85
C ILE A 54 1.05 0.05 -11.92
N TYR A 55 0.46 -1.15 -11.93
CA TYR A 55 -0.60 -1.49 -12.87
C TYR A 55 -1.81 -0.57 -12.73
N ALA A 56 -2.22 -0.26 -11.50
CA ALA A 56 -3.29 0.68 -11.21
C ALA A 56 -2.95 2.06 -11.77
N VAL A 57 -1.78 2.63 -11.44
CA VAL A 57 -1.34 3.95 -11.96
C VAL A 57 -1.34 3.98 -13.48
N TYR A 58 -0.81 2.95 -14.14
CA TYR A 58 -0.82 2.85 -15.59
C TYR A 58 -2.24 2.90 -16.17
N ARG A 59 -3.15 2.10 -15.61
CA ARG A 59 -4.57 2.11 -16.02
C ARG A 59 -5.20 3.48 -15.80
N TYR A 60 -4.87 4.18 -14.71
CA TYR A 60 -5.37 5.52 -14.46
C TYR A 60 -4.89 6.55 -15.49
N ILE A 61 -3.60 6.51 -15.87
CA ILE A 61 -3.06 7.41 -16.89
C ILE A 61 -3.78 7.21 -18.23
N VAL A 62 -4.03 5.95 -18.62
CA VAL A 62 -4.75 5.62 -19.85
C VAL A 62 -6.20 6.13 -19.81
N ILE A 63 -6.89 5.99 -18.67
CA ILE A 63 -8.28 6.43 -18.52
C ILE A 63 -8.39 7.97 -18.46
N ASN A 64 -7.47 8.65 -17.78
CA ASN A 64 -7.45 10.10 -17.63
C ASN A 64 -7.34 10.85 -18.97
N ARG A 65 -6.78 10.20 -20.01
CA ARG A 65 -6.72 10.74 -21.37
C ARG A 65 -8.06 10.71 -22.11
N LYS A 66 -9.03 9.93 -21.64
CA LYS A 66 -10.31 9.68 -22.33
C LYS A 66 -11.52 10.35 -21.66
N ILE A 67 -11.33 11.01 -20.52
CA ILE A 67 -12.43 11.50 -19.69
C ILE A 67 -12.28 13.01 -19.45
N GLU A 68 -13.38 13.73 -19.58
CA GLU A 68 -13.52 15.16 -19.31
C GLU A 68 -14.57 15.42 -18.21
N GLY A 69 -14.52 16.60 -17.59
CA GLY A 69 -15.43 16.99 -16.50
C GLY A 69 -15.02 16.54 -15.10
N GLU A 70 -15.98 16.47 -14.18
CA GLU A 70 -15.75 16.18 -12.74
C GLU A 70 -15.08 14.82 -12.50
N THR A 71 -15.37 13.83 -13.35
CA THR A 71 -14.76 12.50 -13.30
C THR A 71 -13.24 12.54 -13.51
N LYS A 72 -12.71 13.54 -14.23
CA LYS A 72 -11.26 13.75 -14.40
C LYS A 72 -10.59 14.21 -13.11
N LYS A 73 -11.26 15.09 -12.36
CA LYS A 73 -10.79 15.58 -11.05
C LYS A 73 -10.75 14.42 -10.04
N ARG A 74 -11.79 13.59 -10.04
CA ARG A 74 -11.87 12.36 -9.26
C ARG A 74 -10.69 11.42 -9.51
N ILE A 75 -10.45 11.11 -10.79
CA ILE A 75 -9.33 10.25 -11.23
C ILE A 75 -7.96 10.83 -10.87
N LYS A 76 -7.78 12.15 -10.94
CA LYS A 76 -6.52 12.80 -10.54
C LYS A 76 -6.22 12.57 -9.06
N TRP A 77 -7.18 12.82 -8.16
CA TRP A 77 -7.00 12.58 -6.72
C TRP A 77 -6.69 11.11 -6.44
N PHE A 78 -7.38 10.21 -7.13
CA PHE A 78 -7.11 8.78 -7.04
C PHE A 78 -5.66 8.45 -7.43
N SER A 79 -5.24 8.87 -8.63
CA SER A 79 -3.90 8.58 -9.14
C SER A 79 -2.80 9.14 -8.23
N LEU A 80 -3.00 10.34 -7.67
CA LEU A 80 -2.10 10.96 -6.72
C LEU A 80 -1.99 10.13 -5.43
N GLY A 81 -3.12 9.66 -4.91
CA GLY A 81 -3.14 8.79 -3.73
C GLY A 81 -2.39 7.47 -3.96
N VAL A 82 -2.56 6.83 -5.12
CA VAL A 82 -1.81 5.59 -5.45
C VAL A 82 -0.32 5.84 -5.59
N ILE A 83 0.10 6.97 -6.16
CA ILE A 83 1.53 7.33 -6.27
C ILE A 83 2.14 7.49 -4.87
N ILE A 84 1.47 8.22 -3.98
CA ILE A 84 1.93 8.43 -2.59
C ILE A 84 1.96 7.09 -1.84
N PHE A 85 0.94 6.25 -2.04
CA PHE A 85 0.91 4.90 -1.48
C PHE A 85 2.10 4.06 -1.94
N LEU A 86 2.44 4.11 -3.24
CA LEU A 86 3.57 3.40 -3.82
C LEU A 86 4.91 3.87 -3.24
N PHE A 87 5.10 5.18 -3.05
CA PHE A 87 6.27 5.71 -2.34
C PHE A 87 6.34 5.18 -0.90
N GLY A 88 5.22 5.19 -0.19
CA GLY A 88 5.15 4.63 1.16
C GLY A 88 5.52 3.15 1.21
N LEU A 89 5.09 2.33 0.25
CA LEU A 89 5.47 0.92 0.16
C LEU A 89 6.98 0.71 -0.06
N VAL A 90 7.60 1.52 -0.92
CA VAL A 90 9.04 1.43 -1.17
C VAL A 90 9.82 1.78 0.09
N ILE A 91 9.43 2.86 0.77
CA ILE A 91 10.07 3.28 2.04
C ILE A 91 9.87 2.20 3.11
N ASN A 92 8.67 1.60 3.19
CA ASN A 92 8.37 0.52 4.13
C ASN A 92 9.28 -0.68 3.89
N LEU A 93 9.41 -1.12 2.62
CA LEU A 93 10.29 -2.22 2.26
C LEU A 93 11.75 -1.92 2.61
N THR A 94 12.24 -0.70 2.32
CA THR A 94 13.62 -0.32 2.70
C THR A 94 13.81 -0.22 4.21
N GLY A 95 12.82 0.28 4.95
CA GLY A 95 12.85 0.38 6.41
C GLY A 95 12.91 -0.99 7.06
N GLY A 96 12.04 -1.91 6.62
CA GLY A 96 11.99 -3.29 7.13
C GLY A 96 13.22 -4.13 6.79
N LEU A 97 13.84 -3.92 5.62
CA LEU A 97 15.09 -4.60 5.27
C LEU A 97 16.30 -4.10 6.08
N LEU A 98 16.29 -2.82 6.46
CA LEU A 98 17.34 -2.21 7.26
C LEU A 98 17.07 -2.27 8.77
N LEU A 99 15.94 -2.84 9.18
CA LEU A 99 15.46 -2.89 10.58
C LEU A 99 15.38 -1.49 11.23
N LEU A 100 15.05 -0.47 10.44
CA LEU A 100 14.98 0.92 10.86
C LEU A 100 13.55 1.29 11.26
N ILE A 101 13.21 1.08 12.53
CA ILE A 101 11.89 1.39 13.11
C ILE A 101 11.40 2.81 12.76
N PRO A 102 12.21 3.89 12.82
CA PRO A 102 11.74 5.22 12.47
C PRO A 102 11.32 5.37 11.00
N VAL A 103 12.00 4.65 10.10
CA VAL A 103 11.70 4.65 8.66
C VAL A 103 10.42 3.90 8.38
N GLU A 104 10.16 2.80 9.08
CA GLU A 104 8.90 2.06 9.00
C GLU A 104 7.71 2.90 9.46
N ILE A 105 7.84 3.63 10.59
CA ILE A 105 6.79 4.52 11.09
C ILE A 105 6.48 5.61 10.07
N LEU A 106 7.52 6.27 9.52
CA LEU A 106 7.36 7.27 8.47
C LEU A 106 6.67 6.68 7.23
N ALA A 107 7.05 5.47 6.83
CA ALA A 107 6.44 4.78 5.71
C ALA A 107 4.94 4.53 5.92
N LEU A 108 4.55 4.07 7.11
CA LEU A 108 3.15 3.84 7.46
C LEU A 108 2.31 5.13 7.42
N ILE A 109 2.87 6.26 7.87
CA ILE A 109 2.23 7.58 7.77
C ILE A 109 2.00 7.95 6.30
N ILE A 110 3.01 7.78 5.44
CA ILE A 110 2.91 8.07 4.01
C ILE A 110 1.85 7.17 3.34
N ILE A 111 1.84 5.88 3.67
CA ILE A 111 0.83 4.91 3.19
C ILE A 111 -0.57 5.37 3.60
N ALA A 112 -0.77 5.79 4.85
CA ALA A 112 -2.05 6.27 5.35
C ALA A 112 -2.53 7.53 4.61
N ILE A 113 -1.63 8.50 4.38
CA ILE A 113 -1.94 9.70 3.57
C ILE A 113 -2.37 9.31 2.15
N GLY A 114 -1.63 8.39 1.52
CA GLY A 114 -1.99 7.86 0.19
C GLY A 114 -3.38 7.24 0.16
N ALA A 115 -3.72 6.41 1.15
CA ALA A 115 -5.03 5.78 1.28
C ALA A 115 -6.16 6.79 1.48
N LEU A 116 -5.94 7.84 2.29
CA LEU A 116 -6.93 8.92 2.48
C LEU A 116 -7.19 9.70 1.19
N LEU A 117 -6.15 9.94 0.38
CA LEU A 117 -6.29 10.60 -0.92
C LEU A 117 -7.03 9.71 -1.94
N VAL A 118 -6.79 8.41 -1.91
CA VAL A 118 -7.55 7.42 -2.69
C VAL A 118 -9.03 7.44 -2.31
N LEU A 119 -9.35 7.42 -1.01
CA LEU A 119 -10.72 7.51 -0.49
C LEU A 119 -11.39 8.83 -0.90
N LYS A 120 -10.68 9.96 -0.78
CA LYS A 120 -11.16 11.25 -1.26
C LYS A 120 -11.45 11.23 -2.76
N GLY A 121 -10.60 10.58 -3.55
CA GLY A 121 -10.84 10.30 -4.96
C GLY A 121 -12.02 9.38 -5.23
N PHE A 122 -12.60 8.70 -4.24
CA PHE A 122 -13.87 7.98 -4.40
C PHE A 122 -15.10 8.78 -3.95
N MET A 123 -14.96 9.72 -3.03
CA MET A 123 -16.11 10.46 -2.49
C MET A 123 -16.49 11.71 -3.30
N ILE A 124 -15.55 12.27 -4.06
CA ILE A 124 -15.79 13.32 -5.06
C ILE A 124 -16.29 12.68 -6.35
#